data_AF-A0A1I2BC42-F1
#
_entry.id   AF-A0A1I2BC42-F1
#
_cell.length_a   1.000
_cell.length_b   1.000
_cell.length_c   1.000
_cell.angle_alpha   90.00
_cell.angle_beta   90.00
_cell.angle_gamma   90.00
#
_symmetry.space_group_name_H-M   'P 1'
#
loop_
_entity.id
_entity.type
_entity.pdbx_description
1 polymer ?
#
loop_
_entity_poly.entity_id
_entity_poly.type
_entity_poly.pdbx_seq_one_letter_code
_entity_poly.pdbx_strand_id
1 'polypeptide(L)'
;MATRSSIVYLALIATLATSSANADISIFGPGGPTPAMKEAALAFEKQTGIAVTVTAGPASKWMESAKIDADAIFSGSQNMMDDFITAHGGIINESVEPLFLRPSAILVRKGNPKEIKGIADLASRDLGLMVVDGAGQVGMWEDVVGRLRDVDAMKSFRSHIDILAPNSGAARDIWNSDDSIDAWLIWNHWQIDNPDIADLVPTEPDLTIYRDASIARTEKGKDSDEVTQFFAFLKGEMGASIFGNHGWQRQFD
;
A
#
# COMPACT_ATOMS: atom_id res chain seq x y z
N MET A 1 81.57 21.46 -23.74
CA MET A 1 80.21 22.05 -23.90
C MET A 1 79.24 20.90 -24.04
N ALA A 2 78.67 20.46 -22.91
CA ALA A 2 77.32 20.79 -22.45
C ALA A 2 76.29 19.72 -22.88
N THR A 3 76.26 18.64 -22.10
CA THR A 3 75.20 17.62 -22.05
C THR A 3 73.94 18.24 -21.44
N ARG A 4 72.80 18.16 -22.14
CA ARG A 4 71.48 18.52 -21.59
C ARG A 4 70.67 17.25 -21.37
N SER A 5 70.43 16.92 -20.10
CA SER A 5 69.49 15.88 -19.68
C SER A 5 68.07 16.46 -19.63
N SER A 6 67.13 15.82 -20.31
CA SER A 6 65.71 16.14 -20.21
C SER A 6 65.08 15.30 -19.09
N ILE A 7 64.49 15.96 -18.09
CA ILE A 7 63.67 15.33 -17.05
C ILE A 7 62.21 15.46 -17.47
N VAL A 8 61.53 14.34 -17.67
CA VAL A 8 60.08 14.28 -17.90
C VAL A 8 59.41 14.02 -16.55
N TYR A 9 58.57 14.96 -16.11
CA TYR A 9 57.69 14.77 -14.95
C TYR A 9 56.41 14.08 -15.38
N LEU A 10 56.18 12.86 -14.90
CA LEU A 10 54.90 12.16 -15.01
C LEU A 10 54.03 12.54 -13.81
N ALA A 11 52.97 13.31 -14.04
CA ALA A 11 51.97 13.58 -13.02
C ALA A 11 50.99 12.39 -12.94
N LEU A 12 51.01 11.68 -11.82
CA LEU A 12 50.09 10.57 -11.54
C LEU A 12 48.81 11.15 -10.93
N ILE A 13 47.74 11.21 -11.70
CA ILE A 13 46.39 11.54 -11.19
C ILE A 13 45.77 10.23 -10.68
N ALA A 14 45.72 10.06 -9.36
CA ALA A 14 44.96 9.00 -8.72
C ALA A 14 43.50 9.43 -8.61
N THR A 15 42.64 8.89 -9.48
CA THR A 15 41.18 8.93 -9.29
C THR A 15 40.79 7.94 -8.19
N LEU A 16 40.50 8.46 -7.00
CA LEU A 16 39.81 7.72 -5.95
C LEU A 16 38.36 7.49 -6.40
N ALA A 17 38.08 6.31 -6.94
CA ALA A 17 36.71 5.83 -7.09
C ALA A 17 36.22 5.41 -5.70
N THR A 18 35.49 6.29 -5.02
CA THR A 18 34.73 5.91 -3.82
C THR A 18 33.53 5.10 -4.28
N SER A 19 33.67 3.77 -4.31
CA SER A 19 32.50 2.88 -4.30
C SER A 19 31.89 2.93 -2.91
N SER A 20 31.05 3.92 -2.65
CA SER A 20 30.08 3.82 -1.56
C SER A 20 29.16 2.66 -1.93
N ALA A 21 29.41 1.49 -1.34
CA ALA A 21 28.40 0.44 -1.26
C ALA A 21 27.29 1.04 -0.39
N ASN A 22 26.35 1.75 -1.03
CA ASN A 22 25.17 2.21 -0.33
C ASN A 22 24.44 0.96 0.14
N ALA A 23 24.13 0.89 1.43
CA ALA A 23 23.36 -0.22 1.96
C ALA A 23 21.96 -0.17 1.33
N ASP A 24 21.55 -1.27 0.71
CA ASP A 24 20.22 -1.40 0.11
C ASP A 24 19.23 -1.83 1.20
N ILE A 25 18.22 -1.01 1.48
CA ILE A 25 17.10 -1.38 2.36
C ILE A 25 16.17 -2.30 1.57
N SER A 26 15.79 -3.45 2.12
CA SER A 26 14.79 -4.33 1.51
C SER A 26 13.48 -4.34 2.31
N ILE A 27 12.38 -3.93 1.67
CA ILE A 27 11.05 -3.93 2.28
C ILE A 27 10.06 -4.81 1.52
N PHE A 28 9.13 -5.39 2.29
CA PHE A 28 8.13 -6.33 1.77
C PHE A 28 6.71 -5.94 2.20
N GLY A 29 5.70 -6.22 1.36
CA GLY A 29 4.32 -5.92 1.74
C GLY A 29 3.25 -6.26 0.69
N PRO A 30 2.00 -5.85 0.93
CA PRO A 30 0.86 -6.15 0.06
C PRO A 30 0.76 -5.18 -1.12
N GLY A 31 -0.05 -5.54 -2.12
CA GLY A 31 -0.23 -4.73 -3.34
C GLY A 31 -0.82 -3.33 -3.11
N GLY A 32 -1.68 -3.13 -2.11
CA GLY A 32 -2.41 -1.86 -1.92
C GLY A 32 -1.51 -0.63 -1.74
N PRO A 33 -0.66 -0.56 -0.70
CA PRO A 33 0.27 0.56 -0.50
C PRO A 33 1.46 0.58 -1.48
N THR A 34 1.60 -0.42 -2.36
CA THR A 34 2.81 -0.60 -3.19
C THR A 34 3.12 0.59 -4.11
N PRO A 35 2.15 1.20 -4.83
CA PRO A 35 2.45 2.35 -5.69
C PRO A 35 3.10 3.50 -4.92
N ALA A 36 2.49 3.93 -3.81
CA ALA A 36 3.02 4.97 -2.94
C ALA A 36 4.38 4.60 -2.34
N MET A 37 4.55 3.35 -1.92
CA MET A 37 5.81 2.89 -1.32
C MET A 37 6.96 2.88 -2.33
N LYS A 38 6.69 2.49 -3.59
CA LYS A 38 7.69 2.55 -4.67
C LYS A 38 8.08 3.98 -5.04
N GLU A 39 7.10 4.88 -5.10
CA GLU A 39 7.39 6.30 -5.35
C GLU A 39 8.19 6.92 -4.20
N ALA A 40 7.83 6.61 -2.95
CA ALA A 40 8.57 7.03 -1.76
C ALA A 40 10.00 6.49 -1.73
N ALA A 41 10.20 5.21 -2.08
CA ALA A 41 11.52 4.59 -2.20
C ALA A 41 12.42 5.33 -3.21
N LEU A 42 11.91 5.61 -4.41
CA LEU A 42 12.65 6.35 -5.44
C LEU A 42 12.97 7.79 -5.03
N ALA A 43 12.01 8.47 -4.38
CA ALA A 43 12.21 9.83 -3.89
C ALA A 43 13.24 9.89 -2.76
N PHE A 44 13.22 8.90 -1.86
CA PHE A 44 14.21 8.78 -0.78
C PHE A 44 15.61 8.53 -1.33
N GLU A 45 15.77 7.56 -2.24
CA GLU A 45 17.05 7.26 -2.87
C GLU A 45 17.62 8.49 -3.59
N LYS A 46 16.78 9.25 -4.29
CA LYS A 46 17.21 10.49 -4.95
C LYS A 46 17.72 11.54 -3.95
N GLN A 47 17.20 11.57 -2.72
CA GLN A 47 17.60 12.55 -1.69
C GLN A 47 18.83 12.12 -0.91
N THR A 48 18.98 10.82 -0.64
CA THR A 48 19.97 10.31 0.32
C THR A 48 21.07 9.47 -0.33
N GLY A 49 20.82 8.96 -1.54
CA GLY A 49 21.65 7.95 -2.20
C GLY A 49 21.44 6.53 -1.68
N ILE A 50 20.56 6.32 -0.69
CA ILE A 50 20.27 5.02 -0.10
C ILE A 50 19.13 4.35 -0.88
N ALA A 51 19.40 3.22 -1.52
CA ALA A 51 18.39 2.50 -2.29
C ALA A 51 17.41 1.75 -1.38
N VAL A 52 16.15 1.70 -1.80
CA VAL A 52 15.08 0.94 -1.13
C VAL A 52 14.42 0.00 -2.13
N THR A 53 14.63 -1.30 -1.97
CA THR A 53 13.99 -2.34 -2.78
C THR A 53 12.62 -2.68 -2.22
N VAL A 54 11.57 -2.53 -3.03
CA VAL A 54 10.18 -2.83 -2.65
C VAL A 54 9.71 -4.12 -3.33
N THR A 55 9.59 -5.20 -2.57
CA THR A 55 8.98 -6.47 -3.03
C THR A 55 7.55 -6.57 -2.55
N ALA A 56 6.59 -6.76 -3.45
CA ALA A 56 5.18 -6.74 -3.07
C ALA A 56 4.29 -7.71 -3.84
N GLY A 57 3.16 -8.04 -3.21
CA GLY A 57 2.15 -8.94 -3.76
C GLY A 57 1.45 -9.76 -2.67
N PRO A 58 0.83 -10.89 -3.02
CA PRO A 58 0.31 -11.83 -2.03
C PRO A 58 1.44 -12.34 -1.12
N ALA A 59 1.20 -12.34 0.20
CA ALA A 59 2.20 -12.75 1.20
C ALA A 59 2.78 -14.14 0.94
N SER A 60 1.98 -15.08 0.44
CA SER A 60 2.42 -16.42 0.06
C SER A 60 3.54 -16.45 -1.00
N LYS A 61 3.75 -15.36 -1.75
CA LYS A 61 4.81 -15.26 -2.76
C LYS A 61 6.14 -14.70 -2.24
N TRP A 62 6.13 -14.04 -1.08
CA TRP A 62 7.31 -13.30 -0.60
C TRP A 62 7.66 -13.53 0.87
N MET A 63 6.76 -14.10 1.68
CA MET A 63 6.96 -14.24 3.13
C MET A 63 8.22 -15.03 3.49
N GLU A 64 8.52 -16.13 2.78
CA GLU A 64 9.72 -16.92 3.06
C GLU A 64 11.03 -16.18 2.74
N SER A 65 11.05 -15.38 1.68
CA SER A 65 12.19 -14.48 1.41
C SER A 65 12.29 -13.39 2.45
N ALA A 66 11.16 -12.79 2.85
CA ALA A 66 11.14 -11.71 3.83
C ALA A 66 11.74 -12.12 5.18
N LYS A 67 11.52 -13.36 5.63
CA LYS A 67 12.14 -13.90 6.86
C LYS A 67 13.66 -13.80 6.89
N ILE A 68 14.31 -13.76 5.73
CA ILE A 68 15.77 -13.69 5.59
C ILE A 68 16.19 -12.26 5.20
N ASP A 69 15.46 -11.66 4.28
CA ASP A 69 15.92 -10.49 3.55
C ASP A 69 15.33 -9.18 4.06
N ALA A 70 14.14 -9.18 4.66
CA ALA A 70 13.43 -7.97 5.00
C ALA A 70 14.10 -7.21 6.13
N ASP A 71 14.38 -5.92 5.92
CA ASP A 71 14.74 -4.98 6.98
C ASP A 71 13.48 -4.38 7.62
N ALA A 72 12.42 -4.23 6.82
CA ALA A 72 11.10 -3.80 7.28
C ALA A 72 9.98 -4.43 6.44
N ILE A 73 8.78 -4.51 7.03
CA ILE A 73 7.56 -4.98 6.38
C ILE A 73 6.50 -3.89 6.48
N PHE A 74 5.81 -3.62 5.38
CA PHE A 74 4.66 -2.73 5.35
C PHE A 74 3.35 -3.52 5.17
N SER A 75 2.26 -3.03 5.75
CA SER A 75 0.93 -3.64 5.68
C SER A 75 -0.10 -2.65 5.14
N GLY A 76 -1.27 -3.18 4.78
CA GLY A 76 -2.45 -2.40 4.39
C GLY A 76 -3.54 -2.36 5.47
N SER A 77 -3.27 -2.84 6.67
CA SER A 77 -4.15 -2.74 7.84
C SER A 77 -3.46 -3.30 9.08
N GLN A 78 -3.95 -2.95 10.27
CA GLN A 78 -3.49 -3.52 11.54
C GLN A 78 -3.69 -5.05 11.60
N ASN A 79 -4.87 -5.57 11.27
CA ASN A 79 -5.10 -7.03 11.30
C ASN A 79 -4.17 -7.81 10.36
N MET A 80 -3.81 -7.21 9.22
CA MET A 80 -2.81 -7.80 8.32
C MET A 80 -1.41 -7.72 8.91
N MET A 81 -1.06 -6.64 9.64
CA MET A 81 0.21 -6.55 10.34
C MET A 81 0.32 -7.64 11.41
N ASP A 82 -0.75 -7.89 12.17
CA ASP A 82 -0.79 -8.97 13.18
C ASP A 82 -0.56 -10.35 12.54
N ASP A 83 -1.21 -10.61 11.39
CA ASP A 83 -0.99 -11.83 10.60
C ASP A 83 0.47 -11.93 10.13
N PHE A 84 1.07 -10.82 9.69
CA PHE A 84 2.47 -10.79 9.26
C PHE A 84 3.45 -10.99 10.42
N ILE A 85 3.19 -10.40 11.59
CA ILE A 85 4.01 -10.60 12.80
C ILE A 85 4.04 -12.09 13.14
N THR A 86 2.87 -12.73 13.13
CA THR A 86 2.74 -14.16 13.40
C THR A 86 3.46 -15.01 12.34
N ALA A 87 3.23 -14.74 11.05
CA ALA A 87 3.76 -15.55 9.95
C ALA A 87 5.27 -15.38 9.74
N HIS A 88 5.79 -14.17 9.94
CA HIS A 88 7.22 -13.87 9.79
C HIS A 88 8.02 -14.34 11.00
N GLY A 89 7.49 -14.18 12.23
CA GLY A 89 8.15 -14.59 13.47
C GLY A 89 9.37 -13.76 13.87
N GLY A 90 9.60 -12.64 13.18
CA GLY A 90 10.77 -11.77 13.38
C GLY A 90 10.50 -10.30 13.09
N ILE A 91 9.22 -9.91 12.98
CA ILE A 91 8.79 -8.51 12.98
C ILE A 91 8.72 -8.06 14.44
N ILE A 92 9.28 -6.89 14.74
CA ILE A 92 9.27 -6.31 16.08
C ILE A 92 7.94 -5.58 16.26
N ASN A 93 7.04 -6.16 17.07
CA ASN A 93 5.69 -5.63 17.28
C ASN A 93 5.68 -4.18 17.79
N GLU A 94 6.63 -3.83 18.67
CA GLU A 94 6.75 -2.48 19.25
C GLU A 94 7.20 -1.43 18.23
N SER A 95 7.66 -1.87 17.05
CA SER A 95 8.09 -0.98 15.96
C SER A 95 7.00 -0.71 14.92
N VAL A 96 5.79 -1.28 15.08
CA VAL A 96 4.67 -1.04 14.18
C VAL A 96 4.28 0.43 14.24
N GLU A 97 4.36 1.09 13.09
CA GLU A 97 4.06 2.51 12.92
C GLU A 97 2.98 2.69 11.84
N PRO A 98 1.75 3.08 12.21
CA PRO A 98 0.74 3.57 11.28
C PRO A 98 1.17 4.90 10.66
N LEU A 99 1.25 4.94 9.33
CA LEU A 99 1.72 6.12 8.60
C LEU A 99 0.56 6.99 8.09
N PHE A 100 -0.40 6.35 7.43
CA PHE A 100 -1.50 7.01 6.73
C PHE A 100 -2.75 6.13 6.73
N LEU A 101 -3.91 6.73 6.58
CA LEU A 101 -5.22 6.09 6.45
C LEU A 101 -5.73 6.16 5.00
N ARG A 102 -6.68 5.30 4.68
CA ARG A 102 -7.50 5.37 3.47
C ARG A 102 -8.97 5.03 3.79
N PRO A 103 -9.96 5.68 3.15
CA PRO A 103 -11.38 5.40 3.35
C PRO A 103 -11.83 4.22 2.48
N SER A 104 -12.83 3.49 2.99
CA SER A 104 -13.65 2.62 2.16
C SER A 104 -14.40 3.45 1.12
N ALA A 105 -14.50 2.91 -0.09
CA ALA A 105 -15.11 3.57 -1.24
C ALA A 105 -15.86 2.54 -2.10
N ILE A 106 -16.82 3.03 -2.88
CA ILE A 106 -17.56 2.23 -3.83
C ILE A 106 -17.04 2.57 -5.21
N LEU A 107 -16.44 1.59 -5.89
CA LEU A 107 -16.10 1.69 -7.30
C LEU A 107 -17.33 1.30 -8.11
N VAL A 108 -17.69 2.13 -9.08
CA VAL A 108 -18.84 1.92 -9.98
C VAL A 108 -18.38 1.96 -11.42
N ARG A 109 -19.16 1.38 -12.33
CA ARG A 109 -18.88 1.47 -13.78
C ARG A 109 -18.81 2.94 -14.22
N LYS A 110 -17.99 3.23 -15.23
CA LYS A 110 -17.80 4.60 -15.77
C LYS A 110 -19.14 5.26 -16.09
N GLY A 111 -19.29 6.50 -15.67
CA GLY A 111 -20.52 7.29 -15.76
C GLY A 111 -21.59 6.96 -14.71
N ASN A 112 -21.35 5.98 -13.83
CA ASN A 112 -22.29 5.51 -12.80
C ASN A 112 -23.72 5.28 -13.35
N PRO A 113 -23.91 4.34 -14.31
CA PRO A 113 -25.18 4.16 -15.04
C PRO A 113 -26.34 3.72 -14.14
N LYS A 114 -26.05 3.19 -12.95
CA LYS A 114 -27.05 2.80 -11.94
C LYS A 114 -27.34 3.91 -10.93
N GLU A 115 -26.73 5.08 -11.08
CA GLU A 115 -26.89 6.22 -10.18
C GLU A 115 -26.70 5.84 -8.69
N ILE A 116 -25.68 5.03 -8.40
CA ILE A 116 -25.38 4.57 -7.04
C ILE A 116 -24.86 5.75 -6.22
N LYS A 117 -25.41 5.96 -5.03
CA LYS A 117 -25.10 7.13 -4.19
C LYS A 117 -24.36 6.80 -2.89
N GLY A 118 -24.30 5.54 -2.49
CA GLY A 118 -23.70 5.15 -1.22
C GLY A 118 -24.06 3.72 -0.80
N ILE A 119 -23.73 3.38 0.44
CA ILE A 119 -23.98 2.07 1.04
C ILE A 119 -25.48 1.81 1.20
N ALA A 120 -26.28 2.85 1.49
CA ALA A 120 -27.73 2.69 1.60
C ALA A 120 -28.37 2.15 0.29
N ASP A 121 -27.85 2.56 -0.87
CA ASP A 121 -28.26 2.03 -2.16
C ASP A 121 -27.90 0.55 -2.29
N LEU A 122 -26.66 0.17 -1.94
CA LEU A 122 -26.20 -1.22 -1.98
C LEU A 122 -26.99 -2.13 -1.02
N ALA A 123 -27.50 -1.59 0.09
CA ALA A 123 -28.33 -2.33 1.03
C ALA A 123 -29.79 -2.45 0.58
N SER A 124 -30.32 -1.50 -0.20
CA SER A 124 -31.76 -1.42 -0.50
C SER A 124 -32.14 -1.81 -1.93
N ARG A 125 -31.16 -1.90 -2.83
CA ARG A 125 -31.37 -2.17 -4.26
C ARG A 125 -30.66 -3.44 -4.67
N ASP A 126 -31.32 -4.22 -5.52
CA ASP A 126 -30.73 -5.39 -6.18
C ASP A 126 -29.77 -4.90 -7.28
N LEU A 127 -28.47 -4.95 -6.98
CA LEU A 127 -27.35 -4.44 -7.78
C LEU A 127 -26.26 -5.51 -7.80
N GLY A 128 -25.59 -5.66 -8.94
CA GLY A 128 -24.44 -6.56 -9.03
C GLY A 128 -23.33 -6.11 -8.06
N LEU A 129 -23.09 -6.83 -6.98
CA LEU A 129 -22.21 -6.36 -5.89
C LEU A 129 -21.05 -7.32 -5.64
N MET A 130 -19.84 -6.76 -5.73
CA MET A 130 -18.62 -7.42 -5.32
C MET A 130 -18.04 -6.75 -4.06
N VAL A 131 -17.60 -7.57 -3.12
CA VAL A 131 -16.79 -7.14 -1.97
C VAL A 131 -15.50 -7.96 -1.92
N VAL A 132 -14.52 -7.52 -1.14
CA VAL A 132 -13.26 -8.24 -0.95
C VAL A 132 -13.15 -8.74 0.49
N ASP A 133 -12.84 -10.02 0.66
CA ASP A 133 -12.61 -10.66 1.95
C ASP A 133 -11.19 -11.25 2.02
N GLY A 134 -10.24 -10.37 2.34
CA GLY A 134 -8.82 -10.67 2.35
C GLY A 134 -7.99 -9.43 2.05
N ALA A 135 -6.67 -9.57 2.02
CA ALA A 135 -5.74 -8.46 1.73
C ALA A 135 -6.05 -7.17 2.54
N GLY A 136 -6.35 -7.32 3.83
CA GLY A 136 -6.61 -6.20 4.74
C GLY A 136 -8.04 -5.66 4.66
N GLN A 137 -8.97 -6.39 4.02
CA GLN A 137 -10.40 -6.06 3.93
C GLN A 137 -11.31 -7.03 4.68
N VAL A 138 -10.75 -8.03 5.37
CA VAL A 138 -11.53 -8.96 6.21
C VAL A 138 -12.41 -8.16 7.17
N GLY A 139 -13.72 -8.44 7.17
CA GLY A 139 -14.74 -7.75 7.97
C GLY A 139 -15.14 -6.34 7.48
N MET A 140 -14.47 -5.76 6.48
CA MET A 140 -14.71 -4.36 6.09
C MET A 140 -16.16 -4.12 5.65
N TRP A 141 -16.74 -5.01 4.83
CA TRP A 141 -18.09 -4.80 4.33
C TRP A 141 -19.13 -4.87 5.46
N GLU A 142 -18.98 -5.78 6.41
CA GLU A 142 -19.90 -5.89 7.55
C GLU A 142 -19.69 -4.77 8.58
N ASP A 143 -18.46 -4.28 8.75
CA ASP A 143 -18.16 -3.09 9.57
C ASP A 143 -18.86 -1.85 9.00
N VAL A 144 -18.82 -1.67 7.68
CA VAL A 144 -19.51 -0.56 6.98
C VAL A 144 -21.03 -0.68 7.16
N VAL A 145 -21.60 -1.85 6.86
CA VAL A 145 -23.06 -2.06 6.89
C VAL A 145 -23.60 -2.10 8.32
N GLY A 146 -22.86 -2.67 9.26
CA GLY A 146 -23.24 -2.77 10.67
C GLY A 146 -23.43 -1.40 11.33
N ARG A 147 -22.79 -0.35 10.81
CA ARG A 147 -22.98 1.04 11.25
C ARG A 147 -24.35 1.61 10.90
N LEU A 148 -25.11 0.98 10.00
CA LEU A 148 -26.53 1.27 9.80
C LEU A 148 -27.39 0.87 11.01
N ARG A 149 -26.89 -0.02 11.88
CA ARG A 149 -27.57 -0.51 13.08
C ARG A 149 -28.94 -1.15 12.79
N ASP A 150 -29.04 -1.79 11.63
CA ASP A 150 -30.25 -2.44 11.13
C ASP A 150 -29.92 -3.86 10.63
N VAL A 151 -30.53 -4.87 11.25
CA VAL A 151 -30.31 -6.28 10.91
C VAL A 151 -30.95 -6.67 9.57
N ASP A 152 -32.03 -5.99 9.17
CA ASP A 152 -32.66 -6.22 7.87
C ASP A 152 -31.78 -5.64 6.77
N ALA A 153 -31.15 -4.47 7.00
CA ALA A 153 -30.13 -3.93 6.10
C ALA A 153 -28.92 -4.87 5.97
N MET A 154 -28.42 -5.42 7.08
CA MET A 154 -27.34 -6.42 7.07
C MET A 154 -27.70 -7.66 6.25
N LYS A 155 -28.91 -8.20 6.48
CA LYS A 155 -29.43 -9.35 5.73
C LYS A 155 -29.55 -9.06 4.24
N SER A 156 -30.11 -7.90 3.90
CA SER A 156 -30.32 -7.45 2.52
C SER A 156 -28.99 -7.26 1.79
N PHE A 157 -28.06 -6.50 2.38
CA PHE A 157 -26.74 -6.29 1.81
C PHE A 157 -26.00 -7.63 1.60
N ARG A 158 -26.03 -8.54 2.59
CA ARG A 158 -25.40 -9.86 2.46
C ARG A 158 -25.99 -10.67 1.31
N SER A 159 -27.29 -10.58 1.06
CA SER A 159 -27.95 -11.26 -0.05
C SER A 159 -27.66 -10.64 -1.42
N HIS A 160 -27.26 -9.36 -1.48
CA HIS A 160 -26.85 -8.72 -2.72
C HIS A 160 -25.39 -9.02 -3.11
N ILE A 161 -24.55 -9.53 -2.20
CA ILE A 161 -23.15 -9.86 -2.53
C ILE A 161 -23.12 -11.07 -3.47
N ASP A 162 -22.90 -10.81 -4.77
CA ASP A 162 -22.69 -11.83 -5.79
C ASP A 162 -21.29 -12.45 -5.68
N ILE A 163 -20.30 -11.63 -5.37
CA ILE A 163 -18.89 -12.03 -5.38
C ILE A 163 -18.18 -11.60 -4.10
N LEU A 164 -17.57 -12.60 -3.45
CA LEU A 164 -16.63 -12.42 -2.34
C LEU A 164 -15.20 -12.70 -2.86
N ALA A 165 -14.49 -11.65 -3.27
CA ALA A 165 -13.16 -11.80 -3.86
C ALA A 165 -12.08 -11.99 -2.77
N PRO A 166 -11.07 -12.87 -2.97
CA PRO A 166 -10.08 -13.18 -1.93
C PRO A 166 -9.01 -12.10 -1.73
N ASN A 167 -8.84 -11.18 -2.68
CA ASN A 167 -7.94 -10.03 -2.60
C ASN A 167 -8.28 -9.02 -3.70
N SER A 168 -7.74 -7.80 -3.59
CA SER A 168 -8.03 -6.73 -4.54
C SER A 168 -7.56 -6.99 -5.97
N GLY A 169 -6.47 -7.75 -6.17
CA GLY A 169 -6.00 -8.11 -7.50
C GLY A 169 -6.99 -9.02 -8.22
N ALA A 170 -7.45 -10.07 -7.54
CA ALA A 170 -8.50 -10.96 -8.05
C ALA A 170 -9.82 -10.21 -8.31
N ALA A 171 -10.19 -9.30 -7.40
CA ALA A 171 -11.37 -8.45 -7.58
C ALA A 171 -11.26 -7.56 -8.83
N ARG A 172 -10.10 -6.93 -9.07
CA ARG A 172 -9.86 -6.15 -10.31
C ARG A 172 -9.99 -7.03 -11.56
N ASP A 173 -9.39 -8.21 -11.56
CA ASP A 173 -9.42 -9.10 -12.72
C ASP A 173 -10.87 -9.54 -13.02
N ILE A 174 -11.65 -9.84 -11.98
CA ILE A 174 -13.10 -10.10 -12.07
C ILE A 174 -13.84 -8.87 -12.63
N TRP A 175 -13.64 -7.69 -12.04
CA TRP A 175 -14.25 -6.42 -12.48
C TRP A 175 -14.06 -6.16 -13.98
N ASN A 176 -12.85 -6.41 -14.50
CA ASN A 176 -12.50 -6.20 -15.91
C ASN A 176 -13.10 -7.26 -16.86
N SER A 177 -13.53 -8.40 -16.34
CA SER A 177 -14.01 -9.54 -17.13
C SER A 177 -15.52 -9.78 -17.03
N ASP A 178 -16.17 -9.24 -16.01
CA ASP A 178 -17.58 -9.44 -15.71
C ASP A 178 -18.28 -8.09 -15.57
N ASP A 179 -19.00 -7.68 -16.62
CA ASP A 179 -19.77 -6.42 -16.66
C ASP A 179 -21.11 -6.50 -15.92
N SER A 180 -21.49 -7.65 -15.34
CA SER A 180 -22.71 -7.76 -14.53
C SER A 180 -22.58 -7.10 -13.16
N ILE A 181 -21.35 -6.85 -12.71
CA ILE A 181 -21.06 -6.19 -11.43
C ILE A 181 -21.24 -4.68 -11.61
N ASP A 182 -22.19 -4.12 -10.87
CA ASP A 182 -22.51 -2.70 -10.85
C ASP A 182 -21.64 -1.91 -9.85
N ALA A 183 -21.30 -2.54 -8.72
CA ALA A 183 -20.57 -1.93 -7.62
C ALA A 183 -19.51 -2.84 -7.01
N TRP A 184 -18.40 -2.23 -6.62
CA TRP A 184 -17.30 -2.87 -5.92
C TRP A 184 -16.94 -2.09 -4.66
N LEU A 185 -17.25 -2.65 -3.49
CA LEU A 185 -16.85 -2.05 -2.21
C LEU A 185 -15.39 -2.40 -1.89
N ILE A 186 -14.53 -1.37 -1.90
CA ILE A 186 -13.07 -1.46 -1.69
C ILE A 186 -12.56 -0.16 -1.03
N TRP A 187 -11.34 0.26 -1.35
CA TRP A 187 -10.62 1.43 -0.88
C TRP A 187 -10.43 2.42 -2.02
N ASN A 188 -10.45 3.70 -1.71
CA ASN A 188 -10.34 4.80 -2.70
C ASN A 188 -9.11 4.70 -3.63
N HIS A 189 -7.93 4.34 -3.10
CA HIS A 189 -6.68 4.31 -3.87
C HIS A 189 -6.77 3.42 -5.13
N TRP A 190 -7.62 2.40 -5.14
CA TRP A 190 -7.80 1.55 -6.33
C TRP A 190 -8.35 2.32 -7.53
N GLN A 191 -9.25 3.28 -7.31
CA GLN A 191 -9.73 4.12 -8.39
C GLN A 191 -8.67 5.17 -8.80
N ILE A 192 -7.95 5.73 -7.82
CA ILE A 192 -6.89 6.73 -8.09
C ILE A 192 -5.76 6.13 -8.92
N ASP A 193 -5.34 4.90 -8.59
CA ASP A 193 -4.28 4.19 -9.32
C ASP A 193 -4.79 3.56 -10.64
N ASN A 194 -6.11 3.45 -10.85
CA ASN A 194 -6.72 2.85 -12.04
C ASN A 194 -7.96 3.67 -12.50
N PRO A 195 -7.81 4.94 -12.91
CA PRO A 195 -8.94 5.85 -13.14
C PRO A 195 -9.80 5.48 -14.37
N ASP A 196 -9.26 4.67 -15.28
CA ASP A 196 -9.90 4.30 -16.53
C ASP A 196 -10.95 3.20 -16.37
N ILE A 197 -10.87 2.38 -15.31
CA ILE A 197 -11.72 1.18 -15.15
C ILE A 197 -12.98 1.41 -14.30
N ALA A 198 -13.03 2.50 -13.51
CA ALA A 198 -14.13 2.80 -12.61
C ALA A 198 -14.23 4.29 -12.28
N ASP A 199 -15.43 4.72 -11.88
CA ASP A 199 -15.63 5.95 -11.13
C ASP A 199 -15.77 5.63 -9.63
N LEU A 200 -15.58 6.64 -8.78
CA LEU A 200 -15.66 6.49 -7.33
C LEU A 200 -16.91 7.19 -6.80
N VAL A 201 -17.66 6.47 -5.98
CA VAL A 201 -18.71 7.00 -5.11
C VAL A 201 -18.19 6.88 -3.66
N PRO A 202 -18.11 7.98 -2.90
CA PRO A 202 -17.69 7.92 -1.50
C PRO A 202 -18.72 7.13 -0.69
N THR A 203 -18.26 6.39 0.31
CA THR A 203 -19.19 5.89 1.34
C THR A 203 -19.67 7.06 2.20
N GLU A 204 -20.85 6.94 2.78
CA GLU A 204 -21.40 7.95 3.66
C GLU A 204 -20.42 8.19 4.83
N PRO A 205 -20.17 9.44 5.27
CA PRO A 205 -19.17 9.72 6.32
C PRO A 205 -19.39 8.89 7.60
N ASP A 206 -20.65 8.75 8.01
CA ASP A 206 -21.04 7.98 9.19
C ASP A 206 -20.90 6.47 9.01
N LEU A 207 -20.68 5.96 7.79
CA LEU A 207 -20.52 4.54 7.47
C LEU A 207 -19.10 4.20 7.00
N THR A 208 -18.29 5.20 6.70
CA THR A 208 -16.93 5.03 6.16
C THR A 208 -16.03 4.33 7.18
N ILE A 209 -15.34 3.30 6.72
CA ILE A 209 -14.28 2.63 7.48
C ILE A 209 -12.93 3.11 6.97
N TYR A 210 -12.01 3.36 7.90
CA TYR A 210 -10.64 3.73 7.60
C TYR A 210 -9.70 2.60 8.03
N ARG A 211 -8.76 2.24 7.16
CA ARG A 211 -7.64 1.35 7.50
C ARG A 211 -6.34 1.96 7.06
N ASP A 212 -5.27 1.60 7.74
CA ASP A 212 -3.98 2.25 7.59
C ASP A 212 -3.06 1.56 6.59
N ALA A 213 -2.00 2.27 6.20
CA ALA A 213 -0.74 1.68 5.78
C ALA A 213 0.23 1.82 6.95
N SER A 214 0.75 0.69 7.42
CA SER A 214 1.74 0.63 8.48
C SER A 214 3.08 0.15 7.95
N ILE A 215 4.15 0.44 8.68
CA ILE A 215 5.47 -0.15 8.49
C ILE A 215 6.03 -0.61 9.84
N ALA A 216 6.75 -1.73 9.86
CA ALA A 216 7.37 -2.30 11.04
C ALA A 216 8.76 -2.83 10.70
N ARG A 217 9.69 -2.76 11.65
CA ARG A 217 11.04 -3.32 11.50
C ARG A 217 11.01 -4.82 11.71
N THR A 218 11.94 -5.50 11.05
CA THR A 218 12.32 -6.86 11.43
C THR A 218 13.52 -6.85 12.37
N GLU A 219 13.85 -8.00 12.94
CA GLU A 219 15.10 -8.21 13.69
C GLU A 219 16.35 -7.85 12.87
N LYS A 220 16.31 -8.00 11.54
CA LYS A 220 17.43 -7.65 10.65
C LYS A 220 17.60 -6.13 10.52
N GLY A 221 16.51 -5.39 10.35
CA GLY A 221 16.54 -3.93 10.18
C GLY A 221 16.48 -3.12 11.49
N LYS A 222 16.51 -3.79 12.65
CA LYS A 222 16.25 -3.15 13.95
C LYS A 222 17.25 -2.04 14.31
N ASP A 223 18.53 -2.27 14.04
CA ASP A 223 19.64 -1.37 14.40
C ASP A 223 20.17 -0.59 13.19
N SER A 224 19.48 -0.61 12.04
CA SER A 224 19.89 0.14 10.84
C SER A 224 19.48 1.61 10.94
N ASP A 225 20.49 2.48 10.80
CA ASP A 225 20.32 3.93 10.69
C ASP A 225 19.62 4.31 9.38
N GLU A 226 19.88 3.58 8.29
CA GLU A 226 19.24 3.77 6.99
C GLU A 226 17.74 3.46 7.05
N VAL A 227 17.35 2.35 7.69
CA VAL A 227 15.93 2.03 7.94
C VAL A 227 15.27 3.12 8.79
N THR A 228 15.98 3.64 9.79
CA THR A 228 15.51 4.77 10.61
C THR A 228 15.24 6.01 9.77
N GLN A 229 16.17 6.35 8.87
CA GLN A 229 16.02 7.48 7.95
C GLN A 229 14.83 7.28 7.00
N PHE A 230 14.61 6.07 6.49
CA PHE A 230 13.48 5.79 5.62
C PHE A 230 12.13 5.92 6.35
N PHE A 231 12.02 5.43 7.58
CA PHE A 231 10.82 5.63 8.42
C PHE A 231 10.56 7.12 8.67
N ALA A 232 11.61 7.90 8.96
CA ALA A 232 11.50 9.34 9.13
C ALA A 232 11.06 10.04 7.83
N PHE A 233 11.58 9.63 6.68
CA PHE A 233 11.20 10.14 5.37
C PHE A 233 9.72 9.89 5.06
N LEU A 234 9.25 8.65 5.26
CA LEU A 234 7.83 8.28 5.09
C LEU A 234 6.92 9.15 5.97
N LYS A 235 7.32 9.39 7.23
CA LYS A 235 6.60 10.27 8.15
C LYS A 235 6.74 11.75 7.84
N GLY A 236 7.70 12.16 7.01
CA GLY A 236 7.95 13.56 6.64
C GLY A 236 6.91 14.14 5.68
N GLU A 237 7.06 15.42 5.33
CA GLU A 237 6.17 16.11 4.39
C GLU A 237 6.19 15.50 2.98
N MET A 238 7.38 15.11 2.50
CA MET A 238 7.51 14.48 1.19
C MET A 238 6.81 13.12 1.14
N GLY A 239 7.01 12.26 2.14
CA GLY A 239 6.31 10.99 2.26
C GLY A 239 4.79 11.18 2.30
N ALA A 240 4.30 12.14 3.09
CA ALA A 240 2.88 12.47 3.14
C ALA A 240 2.32 12.99 1.81
N SER A 241 3.08 13.82 1.09
CA SER A 241 2.66 14.30 -0.23
C SER A 241 2.55 13.16 -1.24
N ILE A 242 3.53 12.24 -1.26
CA ILE A 242 3.52 11.07 -2.15
C ILE A 242 2.32 10.18 -1.84
N PHE A 243 2.15 9.79 -0.58
CA PHE A 243 1.00 8.99 -0.15
C PHE A 243 -0.34 9.68 -0.44
N GLY A 244 -0.39 11.01 -0.27
CA GLY A 244 -1.53 11.86 -0.64
C GLY A 244 -1.93 11.73 -2.11
N ASN A 245 -0.97 11.70 -3.03
CA ASN A 245 -1.23 11.53 -4.47
C ASN A 245 -1.88 10.18 -4.79
N HIS A 246 -1.68 9.18 -3.93
CA HIS A 246 -2.30 7.85 -4.03
C HIS A 246 -3.56 7.70 -3.17
N GLY A 247 -4.10 8.80 -2.62
CA GLY A 247 -5.34 8.79 -1.83
C GLY A 247 -5.19 8.42 -0.36
N TRP A 248 -3.96 8.37 0.16
CA TRP A 248 -3.69 8.10 1.57
C TRP A 248 -3.46 9.41 2.32
N GLN A 249 -4.03 9.56 3.51
CA GLN A 249 -3.91 10.79 4.29
C GLN A 249 -3.64 10.48 5.75
N ARG A 250 -2.97 11.39 6.46
CA ARG A 250 -2.78 11.22 7.92
C ARG A 250 -4.10 11.32 8.68
N GLN A 251 -5.01 12.15 8.18
CA GLN A 251 -6.30 12.46 8.77
C GLN A 251 -7.28 12.73 7.63
N PHE A 252 -8.56 12.44 7.86
CA PHE A 252 -9.67 12.79 6.99
C PHE A 252 -10.61 13.70 7.78
N ASP A 253 -11.13 14.73 7.11
CA ASP A 253 -12.09 15.68 7.68
C ASP A 253 -13.53 15.14 7.69
#